data_AF-A0A7J6FK61-F1
#
_entry.id   AF-A0A7J6FK61-F1
#
_cell.length_a   1.000
_cell.length_b   1.000
_cell.length_c   1.000
_cell.angle_alpha   90.00
_cell.angle_beta   90.00
_cell.angle_gamma   90.00
#
_symmetry.space_group_name_H-M   'P 1'
#
loop_
_entity.id
_entity.type
_entity.pdbx_description
1 polymer ?
#
loop_
_entity_poly.entity_id
_entity_poly.type
_entity_poly.pdbx_seq_one_letter_code
_entity_poly.pdbx_strand_id
1 'polypeptide(L)' 'MEWNTNGPNSFNLQCGESVTIEGQAYRISAVTHRYQLRKGKYEPSEKRLDVLSTGRYILNLYLENLLDQS' A
#
# COMPACT_ATOMS: atom_id res chain seq x y z
N MET A 1 -1.71 6.34 5.95
CA MET A 1 -0.42 6.24 6.65
C MET A 1 0.56 5.69 5.64
N GLU A 2 1.70 6.34 5.43
CA GLU A 2 2.70 5.91 4.43
C GLU A 2 3.80 5.12 5.16
N TRP A 3 4.07 3.89 4.72
CA TRP A 3 5.14 3.05 5.28
C TRP A 3 6.23 2.79 4.25
N ASN A 4 7.49 3.01 4.63
CA ASN A 4 8.67 2.75 3.80
C ASN A 4 9.23 1.35 4.10
N THR A 5 9.47 0.56 3.05
CA THR A 5 9.81 -0.87 3.16
C THR A 5 11.29 -1.20 2.93
N ASN A 6 12.21 -0.23 3.09
CA ASN A 6 13.66 -0.41 2.88
C ASN A 6 14.37 -1.42 3.83
N GLY A 7 13.65 -2.30 4.55
CA GLY A 7 14.19 -3.31 5.45
C GLY A 7 14.31 -4.71 4.80
N PRO A 8 15.16 -5.62 5.36
CA PRO A 8 15.54 -6.90 4.75
C PRO A 8 14.43 -7.97 4.69
N ASN A 9 13.20 -7.66 5.12
CA ASN A 9 12.03 -8.54 5.04
C ASN A 9 10.93 -7.89 4.16
N SER A 10 11.30 -7.44 2.97
CA SER A 10 10.35 -6.94 1.99
C SER A 10 9.58 -8.12 1.39
N PHE A 11 8.57 -8.62 2.09
CA PHE A 11 7.55 -9.47 1.49
C PHE A 11 7.01 -8.76 0.23
N ASN A 12 6.69 -9.54 -0.82
CA ASN A 12 6.10 -9.04 -2.07
C ASN A 12 4.65 -8.61 -1.84
N LEU A 13 4.46 -7.61 -0.97
CA LEU A 13 3.16 -7.12 -0.55
C LEU A 13 2.45 -6.47 -1.74
N GLN A 14 1.21 -6.91 -1.99
CA GLN A 14 0.38 -6.46 -3.09
C GLN A 14 -0.81 -5.63 -2.60
N CYS A 15 -1.43 -4.88 -3.53
CA CYS A 15 -2.69 -4.18 -3.24
C CYS A 15 -3.75 -5.20 -2.82
N GLY A 16 -4.53 -4.88 -1.78
CA GLY A 16 -5.52 -5.81 -1.26
C GLY A 16 -4.93 -6.95 -0.41
N GLU A 17 -3.70 -6.84 0.08
CA GLU A 17 -3.22 -7.68 1.18
C GLU A 17 -3.40 -6.96 2.53
N SER A 18 -3.44 -7.75 3.61
CA SER A 18 -3.42 -7.22 4.98
C SER A 18 -2.01 -7.27 5.55
N VAL A 19 -1.56 -6.16 6.12
CA VAL A 19 -0.26 -6.06 6.79
C VAL A 19 -0.47 -5.72 8.26
N THR A 20 0.27 -6.39 9.14
CA THR A 20 0.28 -6.07 10.56
C THR A 20 1.41 -5.09 10.83
N ILE A 21 1.06 -3.88 11.25
CA ILE A 21 2.00 -2.81 11.60
C ILE A 21 1.76 -2.50 13.08
N GLU A 22 2.81 -2.59 13.89
CA GLU A 22 2.75 -2.25 15.32
C GLU A 22 1.62 -2.98 16.08
N GLY A 23 1.31 -4.23 15.67
CA GLY A 23 0.26 -5.05 16.28
C GLY A 23 -1.17 -4.76 15.79
N GLN A 24 -1.35 -3.78 14.90
CA GLN A 24 -2.63 -3.48 14.26
C GLN A 24 -2.67 -3.94 12.80
N ALA A 25 -3.81 -4.46 12.37
CA ALA A 25 -4.02 -4.89 10.99
C ALA A 25 -4.46 -3.71 10.12
N TYR A 26 -3.76 -3.52 9.00
CA TYR A 26 -4.08 -2.54 7.97
C TYR A 26 -4.25 -3.21 6.62
N ARG A 27 -5.04 -2.59 5.74
CA ARG A 27 -5.24 -3.01 4.36
C ARG A 27 -4.39 -2.16 3.43
N ILE A 28 -3.65 -2.81 2.53
CA ILE A 28 -2.85 -2.10 1.52
C ILE A 28 -3.77 -1.58 0.43
N SER A 29 -3.80 -0.26 0.27
CA SER A 29 -4.57 0.43 -0.75
C SER A 29 -3.77 0.63 -2.03
N ALA A 30 -2.49 1.01 -1.90
CA ALA A 30 -1.63 1.23 -3.05
C ALA A 30 -0.17 0.88 -2.74
N VAL A 31 0.56 0.50 -3.80
CA VAL A 31 1.99 0.19 -3.76
C VAL A 31 2.71 1.07 -4.77
N THR A 32 3.55 1.97 -4.28
CA THR A 32 4.29 2.91 -5.12
C THR A 32 5.78 2.56 -5.15
N HIS A 33 6.31 2.36 -6.36
CA HIS A 33 7.73 2.12 -6.59
C HIS A 33 8.37 3.34 -7.24
N ARG A 34 9.35 3.94 -6.56
CA ARG A 34 10.12 5.05 -7.11
C ARG A 34 11.43 4.52 -7.67
N TYR A 35 11.65 4.77 -8.96
CA TYR A 35 12.88 4.42 -9.66
C TYR A 35 13.74 5.67 -9.88
N GLN A 36 15.06 5.51 -9.78
CA GLN A 36 16.03 6.54 -10.12
C GLN A 36 16.91 6.06 -11.27
N LEU A 37 17.16 6.94 -12.24
CA LEU A 37 18.07 6.64 -13.34
C LEU A 37 19.51 6.84 -12.86
N ARG A 38 20.29 5.75 -12.81
CA ARG A 38 21.72 5.76 -12.45
C ARG A 38 22.51 5.06 -13.54
N LYS A 39 23.51 5.77 -14.10
CA LYS A 39 24.42 5.24 -15.13
C LYS A 39 23.70 4.53 -16.29
N GLY A 40 22.57 5.09 -16.75
CA GLY A 40 21.76 4.54 -17.84
C GLY A 40 20.86 3.36 -17.48
N LYS A 41 20.70 3.03 -16.18
CA LYS A 41 19.78 1.99 -15.70
C LYS A 41 18.82 2.54 -14.67
N TYR A 42 17.57 2.08 -14.70
CA TYR A 42 16.59 2.39 -13.66
C TYR A 42 16.83 1.49 -12.45
N GLU A 43 17.20 2.09 -11.32
CA GLU A 43 17.39 1.41 -10.05
C GLU A 43 16.23 1.76 -9.11
N PRO A 44 15.67 0.78 -8.38
CA PRO A 44 14.63 1.04 -7.38
C PRO A 44 15.23 1.85 -6.23
N SER A 45 14.68 3.03 -5.97
CA SER A 45 15.14 3.94 -4.92
C SER A 45 14.29 3.86 -3.66
N GLU A 46 12.99 3.63 -3.79
CA GLU A 46 12.06 3.63 -2.66
C GLU A 46 10.82 2.81 -2.99
N LYS A 47 10.30 2.10 -1.99
CA LYS A 47 9.02 1.40 -2.07
C LYS A 47 8.15 1.87 -0.91
N ARG A 48 7.04 2.53 -1.26
CA ARG A 48 6.03 3.05 -0.33
C ARG A 48 4.77 2.22 -0.39
N LEU A 49 4.21 1.94 0.78
CA LEU A 49 2.92 1.30 0.94
C LEU A 49 1.95 2.30 1.53
N ASP A 50 0.84 2.52 0.83
CA ASP A 50 -0.28 3.30 1.33
C ASP A 50 -1.26 2.34 1.99
N VAL A 51 -1.42 2.49 3.29
CA VAL A 51 -2.26 1.61 4.09
C VAL A 51 -3.45 2.35 4.69
N LEU A 52 -4.57 1.63 4.73
CA LEU A 52 -5.83 2.05 5.33
C LEU A 52 -6.14 1.14 6.52
N SER A 53 -6.76 1.69 7.56
CA SER A 53 -7.32 0.84 8.61
C SER A 53 -8.44 -0.03 8.02
N THR A 54 -8.63 -1.22 8.58
CA THR A 54 -9.70 -2.13 8.11
C THR A 54 -11.07 -1.47 8.13
N GLY A 55 -11.36 -0.65 9.15
CA GLY A 55 -12.62 0.10 9.22
C GLY A 55 -12.78 1.11 8.07
N ARG A 56 -11.72 1.87 7.74
CA ARG A 56 -11.74 2.82 6.63
C ARG A 56 -11.94 2.11 5.29
N TYR A 57 -11.29 0.96 5.09
CA TYR A 57 -11.44 0.16 3.88
C TYR A 57 -12.89 -0.30 3.68
N ILE A 58 -13.52 -0.87 4.72
CA ILE A 58 -14.92 -1.33 4.66
C ILE A 58 -15.87 -0.17 4.36
N LEU A 59 -15.69 0.97 5.01
CA LEU A 59 -16.52 2.15 4.78
C LEU A 59 -16.41 2.68 3.35
N ASN A 60 -15.20 2.67 2.79
CA ASN A 60 -15.00 3.07 1.39
C ASN A 60 -15.72 2.10 0.43
N LEU A 61 -15.59 0.78 0.64
CA LEU A 61 -16.30 -0.20 -0.17
C LEU A 61 -17.83 -0.02 -0.11
N TYR A 62 -18.36 0.25 1.08
CA TYR A 62 -19.79 0.50 1.24
C TYR A 62 -20.23 1.76 0.49
N LEU A 63 -19.47 2.85 0.61
CA LEU A 63 -19.75 4.09 -0.09
C LEU A 63 -19.68 3.92 -1.62
N GLU A 64 -18.65 3.25 -2.12
CA GLU A 64 -18.52 2.93 -3.55
C GLU A 64 -19.72 2.13 -4.05
N ASN A 65 -20.16 1.11 -3.30
CA ASN A 65 -21.33 0.31 -3.67
C ASN A 65 -22.63 1.12 -3.71
N LEU A 66 -22.82 2.07 -2.78
CA LEU A 66 -23.98 2.96 -2.79
C LEU A 66 -23.96 3.92 -3.97
N LEU A 67 -22.78 4.45 -4.33
CA LEU A 67 -22.63 5.36 -5.46
C LEU A 67 -22.89 4.65 -6.79
N ASP A 68 -22.46 3.39 -6.93
CA ASP A 68 -22.72 2.57 -8.12
C ASP A 68 -24.21 2.25 -8.31
N GLN A 69 -25.04 2.36 -7.26
CA GLN A 69 -26.48 2.08 -7.28
C GLN A 69 -27.36 3.31 -7.57
N SER A 70 -26.77 4.51 -7.68
CA SER A 70 -27.46 5.79 -7.93
C SER A 70 -27.58 6.12 -9.41
#